data_AF-A0A514LID3-F1
#
_entry.id   AF-A0A514LID3-F1
#
_cell.length_a   1.000
_cell.length_b   1.000
_cell.length_c   1.000
_cell.angle_alpha   90.00
_cell.angle_beta   90.00
_cell.angle_gamma   90.00
#
_symmetry.space_group_name_H-M   'P 1'
#
loop_
_entity.id
_entity.type
_entity.pdbx_description
1 polymer ?
#
loop_
_entity_poly.entity_id
_entity_poly.type
_entity_poly.pdbx_seq_one_letter_code
_entity_poly.pdbx_strand_id
1 'polypeptide(L)'
;MGDPTVNKYNENWLPHLNHAIPIESCKNKVSMYTIALEGWRRGLTLKFYTEMDENRIRQIRYSFLGKRREHHFAGSKGDKITDEAFHICDDKALTYEWLSKASVPVPMGKKFTEDVQEDEIIQYAKTTGFPLVLKPTNGSGGKGVIVNIQSIKALKDALFYVREELKFKEILIEQFITGDEVRIFVLGDQLFSAVNRIPANIVGDGKHSIRTLIDMKNEERKNVPHLYDRPIKLDRQLYTTLRESGLTLDTIPKHGRRVFLKKTSNVSSGGDPIDVTDRLTPELRNIAVQACQAIPGLAHCGLDMMIDWQNNKGFVIELNTRPGIGSFLFPMEGKAEDIPRAIIDDYFPETKEVQTKQSNVYFDFKTILETLQNGTVEEVEVVPAPTGNLYAKKFILSGVIQDRDYHEWLRKQALQNNLSGYIKMLGSRDMEMLIAGANKQEVDNYKQVFNQRKDRHEDMKLREEPWEAPVKVGFDIDGRLETAGLTQLESQWQKLQEEMQSIQKEKIRLERQNNKIEQSSSWRITLPLRKTGDMMKNVFK
;
A
#
# COMPACT_ATOMS: atom_id res chain seq x y z
N MET A 1 15.59 5.28 -12.61
CA MET A 1 16.69 4.89 -11.68
C MET A 1 16.12 4.03 -10.56
N GLY A 2 16.77 2.92 -10.22
CA GLY A 2 16.80 2.51 -8.81
C GLY A 2 17.62 3.59 -8.10
N ASP A 3 16.97 4.36 -7.23
CA ASP A 3 17.59 5.48 -6.54
C ASP A 3 18.79 4.97 -5.69
N PRO A 4 20.02 5.48 -5.90
CA PRO A 4 21.19 5.07 -5.12
C PRO A 4 21.15 5.55 -3.66
N THR A 5 20.09 6.24 -3.23
CA THR A 5 19.93 6.71 -1.85
C THR A 5 19.36 5.66 -0.88
N VAL A 6 19.02 4.45 -1.33
CA VAL A 6 18.60 3.36 -0.44
C VAL A 6 19.84 2.70 0.20
N ASN A 7 20.31 3.31 1.28
CA ASN A 7 21.31 2.72 2.17
C ASN A 7 20.76 1.42 2.81
N LYS A 8 21.34 0.28 2.42
CA LYS A 8 21.12 -1.08 2.95
C LYS A 8 19.66 -1.55 3.03
N TYR A 9 19.25 -2.36 2.05
CA TYR A 9 18.08 -3.22 2.19
C TYR A 9 18.23 -4.12 3.43
N ASN A 10 17.14 -4.38 4.14
CA ASN A 10 17.13 -5.29 5.27
C ASN A 10 17.50 -6.70 4.78
N GLU A 11 18.56 -7.28 5.34
CA GLU A 11 19.06 -8.63 4.96
C GLU A 11 18.00 -9.73 5.16
N ASN A 12 16.96 -9.46 5.95
CA ASN A 12 15.86 -10.37 6.19
C ASN A 12 14.73 -10.30 5.15
N TRP A 13 14.83 -9.41 4.15
CA TRP A 13 13.88 -9.33 3.04
C TRP A 13 14.23 -10.30 1.91
N LEU A 14 13.27 -10.54 1.02
CA LEU A 14 13.43 -11.43 -0.12
C LEU A 14 14.45 -10.85 -1.13
N PRO A 15 15.61 -11.50 -1.34
CA PRO A 15 16.69 -10.92 -2.16
C PRO A 15 16.28 -10.60 -3.60
N HIS A 16 15.39 -11.41 -4.19
CA HIS A 16 14.90 -11.25 -5.56
C HIS A 16 13.95 -10.05 -5.74
N LEU A 17 13.50 -9.41 -4.65
CA LEU A 17 12.71 -8.18 -4.68
C LEU A 17 13.56 -6.93 -4.45
N ASN A 18 14.79 -7.07 -3.94
CA ASN A 18 15.68 -5.92 -3.72
C ASN A 18 15.92 -5.22 -5.06
N HIS A 19 15.69 -3.90 -5.10
CA HIS A 19 15.76 -3.05 -6.30
C HIS A 19 14.86 -3.46 -7.49
N ALA A 20 14.00 -4.47 -7.34
CA ALA A 20 13.06 -4.90 -8.38
C ALA A 20 11.65 -4.30 -8.17
N ILE A 21 11.44 -3.52 -7.10
CA ILE A 21 10.15 -2.88 -6.79
C ILE A 21 10.17 -1.41 -7.27
N PRO A 22 9.39 -1.06 -8.31
CA PRO A 22 9.31 0.31 -8.80
C PRO A 22 8.49 1.19 -7.84
N ILE A 23 8.86 2.47 -7.73
CA ILE A 23 8.23 3.46 -6.83
C ILE A 23 6.73 3.60 -7.13
N GLU A 24 6.33 3.47 -8.38
CA GLU A 24 4.93 3.50 -8.83
C GLU A 24 4.10 2.40 -8.17
N SER A 25 4.71 1.24 -7.89
CA SER A 25 4.05 0.15 -7.16
C SER A 25 3.90 0.44 -5.66
N CYS A 26 4.83 1.21 -5.08
CA CYS A 26 4.81 1.58 -3.66
C CYS A 26 3.56 2.42 -3.29
N LYS A 27 2.90 3.04 -4.28
CA LYS A 27 1.63 3.77 -4.13
C LYS A 27 0.42 2.82 -4.10
N ASN A 28 0.33 1.99 -3.04
CA ASN A 28 -0.74 1.01 -2.80
C ASN A 28 -0.92 -0.10 -3.85
N LYS A 29 0.12 -0.42 -4.64
CA LYS A 29 0.11 -1.48 -5.66
C LYS A 29 1.18 -2.55 -5.46
N VAL A 30 1.91 -2.53 -4.34
CA VAL A 30 2.97 -3.50 -4.02
C VAL A 30 2.47 -4.93 -4.13
N SER A 31 1.29 -5.25 -3.60
CA SER A 31 0.70 -6.60 -3.69
C SER A 31 0.49 -7.04 -5.13
N MET A 32 -0.16 -6.18 -5.94
CA MET A 32 -0.42 -6.44 -7.35
C MET A 32 0.90 -6.67 -8.10
N TYR A 33 1.84 -5.75 -7.92
CA TYR A 33 3.10 -5.77 -8.65
C TYR A 33 3.95 -6.99 -8.31
N THR A 34 4.05 -7.35 -7.03
CA THR A 34 4.89 -8.49 -6.60
C THR A 34 4.33 -9.83 -7.05
N ILE A 35 3.00 -10.01 -7.04
CA ILE A 35 2.35 -11.20 -7.63
C ILE A 35 2.54 -11.21 -9.14
N ALA A 36 2.29 -10.08 -9.82
CA ALA A 36 2.52 -9.90 -11.25
C ALA A 36 3.96 -10.26 -11.67
N LEU A 37 4.94 -9.76 -10.92
CA LEU A 37 6.36 -9.98 -11.13
C LEU A 37 6.73 -11.46 -10.98
N GLU A 38 6.23 -12.14 -9.95
CA GLU A 38 6.52 -13.56 -9.74
C GLU A 38 5.95 -14.42 -10.88
N GLY A 39 4.68 -14.25 -11.24
CA GLY A 39 4.08 -15.02 -12.34
C GLY A 39 4.76 -14.75 -13.69
N TRP A 40 5.09 -13.49 -13.98
CA TRP A 40 5.81 -13.10 -15.19
C TRP A 40 7.21 -13.70 -15.26
N ARG A 41 7.96 -13.71 -14.15
CA ARG A 41 9.30 -14.34 -14.06
C ARG A 41 9.25 -15.85 -14.27
N ARG A 42 8.10 -16.49 -14.06
CA ARG A 42 7.88 -17.92 -14.36
C ARG A 42 7.49 -18.19 -15.81
N GLY A 43 7.41 -17.16 -16.65
CA GLY A 43 7.07 -17.27 -18.06
C GLY A 43 5.56 -17.30 -18.33
N LEU A 44 4.72 -16.93 -17.37
CA LEU A 44 3.30 -16.72 -17.63
C LEU A 44 3.10 -15.45 -18.46
N THR A 45 2.21 -15.50 -19.45
CA THR A 45 1.84 -14.30 -20.20
C THR A 45 1.03 -13.39 -19.28
N LEU A 46 1.58 -12.21 -18.99
CA LEU A 46 1.01 -11.23 -18.08
C LEU A 46 0.33 -10.12 -18.88
N LYS A 47 -0.93 -9.83 -18.55
CA LYS A 47 -1.69 -8.72 -19.11
C LYS A 47 -2.17 -7.80 -18.00
N PHE A 48 -2.15 -6.50 -18.23
CA PHE A 48 -2.80 -5.51 -17.39
C PHE A 48 -3.96 -4.87 -18.15
N TYR A 49 -5.08 -4.62 -17.48
CA TYR A 49 -6.24 -4.01 -18.11
C TYR A 49 -7.01 -3.13 -17.13
N THR A 50 -7.87 -2.26 -17.65
CA THR A 50 -8.76 -1.43 -16.83
C THR A 50 -10.17 -2.00 -16.79
N GLU A 51 -10.78 -1.93 -15.62
CA GLU A 51 -12.17 -2.31 -15.38
C GLU A 51 -12.86 -1.21 -14.57
N MET A 52 -14.12 -0.92 -14.86
CA MET A 52 -14.91 0.02 -14.06
C MET A 52 -15.49 -0.69 -12.84
N ASP A 53 -15.29 -0.13 -11.66
CA ASP A 53 -16.02 -0.60 -10.49
C ASP A 53 -17.46 -0.04 -10.43
N GLU A 54 -18.22 -0.45 -9.42
CA GLU A 54 -19.61 -0.04 -9.19
C GLU A 54 -19.78 1.49 -9.07
N ASN A 55 -18.72 2.19 -8.63
CA ASN A 55 -18.69 3.64 -8.50
C ASN A 55 -18.20 4.34 -9.78
N ARG A 56 -18.07 3.61 -10.89
CA ARG A 56 -17.52 4.09 -12.17
C ARG A 56 -16.09 4.61 -12.06
N ILE A 57 -15.33 4.10 -11.10
CA ILE A 57 -13.91 4.41 -10.95
C ILE A 57 -13.13 3.36 -11.73
N ARG A 58 -12.21 3.82 -12.59
CA ARG A 58 -11.30 2.92 -13.32
C ARG A 58 -10.34 2.26 -12.35
N GLN A 59 -10.41 0.94 -12.27
CA GLN A 59 -9.52 0.11 -11.50
C GLN A 59 -8.59 -0.64 -12.44
N ILE A 60 -7.33 -0.81 -12.01
CA ILE A 60 -6.37 -1.63 -12.75
C ILE A 60 -6.46 -3.07 -12.24
N ARG A 61 -6.47 -3.98 -13.19
CA ARG A 61 -6.51 -5.43 -13.01
C ARG A 61 -5.37 -6.06 -13.81
N TYR A 62 -5.11 -7.33 -13.55
CA TYR A 62 -4.15 -8.09 -14.32
C TYR A 62 -4.59 -9.54 -14.41
N SER A 63 -4.10 -10.23 -15.44
CA SER A 63 -4.33 -11.64 -15.65
C SER A 63 -3.05 -12.35 -16.05
N PHE A 64 -3.05 -13.66 -15.81
CA PHE A 64 -2.01 -14.56 -16.26
C PHE A 64 -2.63 -15.62 -17.14
N LEU A 65 -2.11 -15.77 -18.35
CA LEU A 65 -2.44 -16.89 -19.22
C LEU A 65 -1.39 -17.99 -19.03
N GLY A 66 -1.81 -19.10 -18.42
CA GLY A 66 -1.03 -20.33 -18.30
C GLY A 66 -1.32 -21.31 -19.44
N LYS A 67 -0.91 -22.58 -19.29
CA LYS A 67 -1.14 -23.60 -20.32
C LYS A 67 -2.60 -24.05 -20.42
N ARG A 68 -3.33 -23.98 -19.31
CA ARG A 68 -4.69 -24.55 -19.18
C ARG A 68 -5.78 -23.49 -19.27
N ARG A 69 -5.62 -22.39 -18.54
CA ARG A 69 -6.60 -21.32 -18.43
C ARG A 69 -5.91 -20.00 -18.10
N GLU A 70 -6.66 -18.94 -18.32
CA GLU A 70 -6.35 -17.62 -17.82
C GLU A 70 -6.92 -17.45 -16.41
N HIS A 71 -6.19 -16.75 -15.54
CA HIS A 71 -6.65 -16.36 -14.21
C HIS A 71 -6.58 -14.84 -14.05
N HIS A 72 -7.66 -14.24 -13.53
CA HIS A 72 -7.79 -12.81 -13.34
C HIS A 72 -7.59 -12.40 -11.88
N PHE A 73 -6.97 -11.24 -11.66
CA PHE A 73 -6.60 -10.74 -10.35
C PHE A 73 -6.96 -9.26 -10.14
N ALA A 74 -7.45 -8.96 -8.94
CA ALA A 74 -7.68 -7.63 -8.42
C ALA A 74 -6.83 -7.43 -7.15
N GLY A 75 -5.65 -6.80 -7.30
CA GLY A 75 -4.68 -6.73 -6.20
C GLY A 75 -4.12 -8.12 -5.89
N SER A 76 -4.38 -8.64 -4.69
CA SER A 76 -4.06 -10.02 -4.30
C SER A 76 -5.19 -11.02 -4.55
N LYS A 77 -6.44 -10.56 -4.72
CA LYS A 77 -7.61 -11.42 -4.92
C LYS A 77 -7.58 -12.00 -6.34
N GLY A 78 -7.42 -13.30 -6.49
CA GLY A 78 -7.59 -13.99 -7.78
C GLY A 78 -8.98 -14.60 -7.94
N ASP A 79 -9.26 -15.12 -9.13
CA ASP A 79 -10.56 -15.68 -9.54
C ASP A 79 -10.99 -16.99 -8.84
N LYS A 80 -10.10 -17.67 -8.09
CA LYS A 80 -10.49 -18.79 -7.21
C LYS A 80 -11.30 -18.34 -5.99
N ILE A 81 -11.25 -17.05 -5.62
CA ILE A 81 -12.09 -16.50 -4.55
C ILE A 81 -13.45 -16.15 -5.15
N THR A 82 -14.49 -16.86 -4.72
CA THR A 82 -15.86 -16.69 -5.22
C THR A 82 -16.47 -15.36 -4.76
N ASP A 83 -17.48 -14.89 -5.50
CA ASP A 83 -18.26 -13.71 -5.10
C ASP A 83 -19.02 -13.94 -3.79
N GLU A 84 -19.43 -15.19 -3.53
CA GLU A 84 -20.00 -15.60 -2.24
C GLU A 84 -19.00 -15.41 -1.09
N ALA A 85 -17.76 -15.89 -1.25
CA ALA A 85 -16.71 -15.69 -0.24
C ALA A 85 -16.42 -14.21 0.00
N PHE A 86 -16.41 -13.41 -1.08
CA PHE A 86 -16.27 -11.97 -1.00
C PHE A 86 -17.41 -11.34 -0.20
N HIS A 87 -18.67 -11.66 -0.51
CA HIS A 87 -19.83 -11.11 0.18
C HIS A 87 -19.87 -11.51 1.66
N ILE A 88 -19.54 -12.76 1.98
CA ILE A 88 -19.46 -13.23 3.37
C ILE A 88 -18.42 -12.42 4.16
N CYS A 89 -17.24 -12.19 3.58
CA CYS A 89 -16.15 -11.46 4.23
C CYS A 89 -16.38 -9.93 4.32
N ASP A 90 -17.23 -9.37 3.44
CA ASP A 90 -17.54 -7.93 3.44
C ASP A 90 -18.54 -7.54 4.54
N ASP A 91 -19.42 -8.45 4.97
CA ASP A 91 -20.26 -8.29 6.16
C ASP A 91 -19.63 -9.00 7.38
N LYS A 92 -19.15 -8.19 8.33
CA LYS A 92 -18.50 -8.67 9.57
C LYS A 92 -19.40 -9.59 10.41
N ALA A 93 -20.70 -9.35 10.44
CA ALA A 93 -21.63 -10.18 11.20
C ALA A 93 -21.83 -11.55 10.52
N LEU A 94 -22.00 -11.55 9.20
CA LEU A 94 -22.11 -12.79 8.42
C LEU A 94 -20.81 -13.61 8.51
N THR A 95 -19.64 -12.96 8.43
CA THR A 95 -18.35 -13.60 8.69
C THR A 95 -18.35 -14.31 10.06
N TYR A 96 -18.79 -13.62 11.12
CA TYR A 96 -18.83 -14.20 12.47
C TYR A 96 -19.79 -15.39 12.59
N GLU A 97 -20.91 -15.39 11.88
CA GLU A 97 -21.83 -16.54 11.86
C GLU A 97 -21.15 -17.79 11.28
N TRP A 98 -20.42 -17.65 10.17
CA TRP A 98 -19.66 -18.75 9.57
C TRP A 98 -18.53 -19.24 10.48
N LEU A 99 -17.78 -18.31 11.07
CA LEU A 99 -16.70 -18.64 12.00
C LEU A 99 -17.23 -19.37 13.25
N SER A 100 -18.33 -18.88 13.83
CA SER A 100 -18.94 -19.49 15.00
C SER A 100 -19.46 -20.91 14.72
N LYS A 101 -20.06 -21.15 13.53
CA LYS A 101 -20.46 -22.49 13.09
C LYS A 101 -19.27 -23.45 12.98
N ALA A 102 -18.09 -22.93 12.60
CA ALA A 102 -16.85 -23.69 12.56
C ALA A 102 -16.10 -23.77 13.90
N SER A 103 -16.71 -23.30 15.01
CA SER A 103 -16.07 -23.23 16.34
C SER A 103 -14.80 -22.38 16.38
N VAL A 104 -14.66 -21.44 15.44
CA VAL A 104 -13.57 -20.45 15.43
C VAL A 104 -13.91 -19.34 16.43
N PRO A 105 -13.03 -19.03 17.39
CA PRO A 105 -13.31 -17.97 18.37
C PRO A 105 -13.41 -16.59 17.72
N VAL A 106 -14.55 -15.93 17.94
CA VAL A 106 -14.81 -14.54 17.60
C VAL A 106 -15.23 -13.77 18.86
N PRO A 107 -15.06 -12.43 18.91
CA PRO A 107 -15.65 -11.62 19.96
C PRO A 107 -17.17 -11.86 20.05
N MET A 108 -17.68 -12.09 21.27
CA MET A 108 -19.12 -12.17 21.48
C MET A 108 -19.77 -10.84 21.09
N GLY A 109 -20.69 -10.87 20.13
CA GLY A 109 -21.31 -9.68 19.58
C GLY A 109 -22.68 -9.93 18.94
N LYS A 110 -23.45 -8.86 18.74
CA LYS A 110 -24.77 -8.88 18.09
C LYS A 110 -24.89 -7.76 17.05
N LYS A 111 -25.40 -8.10 15.86
CA LYS A 111 -25.77 -7.15 14.79
C LYS A 111 -27.08 -6.46 15.15
N PHE A 112 -27.15 -5.15 14.89
CA PHE A 112 -28.33 -4.32 15.07
C PHE A 112 -28.60 -3.54 13.78
N THR A 113 -29.79 -3.75 13.22
CA THR A 113 -30.30 -3.04 12.04
C THR A 113 -30.82 -1.65 12.42
N GLU A 114 -31.10 -0.82 11.40
CA GLU A 114 -31.49 0.58 11.55
C GLU A 114 -32.79 0.78 12.36
N ASP A 115 -33.71 -0.16 12.24
CA ASP A 115 -35.02 -0.17 12.90
C ASP A 115 -34.95 -0.51 14.40
N VAL A 116 -33.84 -1.10 14.86
CA VAL A 116 -33.67 -1.45 16.27
C VAL A 116 -33.48 -0.19 17.12
N GLN A 117 -34.35 -0.07 18.12
CA GLN A 117 -34.37 1.02 19.08
C GLN A 117 -33.11 1.03 19.95
N GLU A 118 -32.64 2.22 20.30
CA GLU A 118 -31.44 2.42 21.12
C GLU A 118 -31.51 1.67 22.46
N ASP A 119 -32.69 1.60 23.09
CA ASP A 119 -32.89 0.92 24.37
C ASP A 119 -32.60 -0.58 24.31
N GLU A 120 -32.88 -1.26 23.18
CA GLU A 120 -32.55 -2.67 23.01
C GLU A 120 -31.02 -2.86 22.95
N ILE A 121 -30.33 -1.96 22.24
CA ILE A 121 -28.87 -1.96 22.13
C ILE A 121 -28.23 -1.74 23.51
N ILE A 122 -28.76 -0.80 24.28
CA ILE A 122 -28.32 -0.53 25.66
C ILE A 122 -28.57 -1.75 26.55
N GLN A 123 -29.70 -2.43 26.40
CA GLN A 123 -30.00 -3.62 27.19
C GLN A 123 -29.03 -4.76 26.87
N TYR A 124 -28.72 -4.98 25.59
CA TYR A 124 -27.68 -5.92 25.19
C TYR A 124 -26.31 -5.55 25.76
N ALA A 125 -25.94 -4.27 25.73
CA ALA A 125 -24.69 -3.78 26.29
C ALA A 125 -24.58 -4.03 27.80
N LYS A 126 -25.67 -3.85 28.55
CA LYS A 126 -25.72 -4.18 29.98
C LYS A 126 -25.53 -5.66 30.26
N THR A 127 -26.14 -6.53 29.44
CA THR A 127 -26.01 -7.98 29.57
C THR A 127 -24.61 -8.48 29.20
N THR A 128 -24.03 -7.92 28.14
CA THR A 128 -22.69 -8.28 27.65
C THR A 128 -21.59 -7.79 28.59
N GLY A 129 -21.80 -6.62 29.21
CA GLY A 129 -20.81 -5.97 30.07
C GLY A 129 -19.82 -5.12 29.29
N PHE A 130 -19.26 -4.12 29.97
CA PHE A 130 -18.23 -3.23 29.43
C PHE A 130 -16.82 -3.74 29.78
N PRO A 131 -15.78 -3.43 28.98
CA PRO A 131 -15.81 -2.59 27.78
C PRO A 131 -16.35 -3.26 26.51
N LEU A 132 -16.91 -2.43 25.62
CA LEU A 132 -17.48 -2.83 24.34
C LEU A 132 -16.78 -2.16 23.15
N VAL A 133 -17.01 -2.72 21.97
CA VAL A 133 -16.66 -2.16 20.66
C VAL A 133 -17.94 -1.97 19.86
N LEU A 134 -18.05 -0.83 19.18
CA LEU A 134 -19.08 -0.58 18.17
C LEU A 134 -18.40 -0.46 16.81
N LYS A 135 -18.87 -1.21 15.81
CA LYS A 135 -18.39 -1.14 14.43
C LYS A 135 -19.52 -1.22 13.40
N PRO A 136 -19.48 -0.47 12.28
CA PRO A 136 -20.36 -0.73 11.15
C PRO A 136 -20.09 -2.12 10.56
N THR A 137 -21.12 -2.80 10.04
CA THR A 137 -20.98 -4.14 9.45
C THR A 137 -20.16 -4.14 8.17
N ASN A 138 -20.30 -3.10 7.33
CA ASN A 138 -19.65 -2.92 6.03
C ASN A 138 -18.61 -1.78 6.01
N GLY A 139 -18.08 -1.40 7.18
CA GLY A 139 -17.07 -0.35 7.30
C GLY A 139 -15.67 -0.85 6.94
N SER A 140 -14.88 -0.02 6.24
CA SER A 140 -13.48 -0.27 5.91
C SER A 140 -12.53 0.76 6.54
N GLY A 141 -11.25 0.38 6.71
CA GLY A 141 -10.21 1.28 7.21
C GLY A 141 -10.40 1.80 8.64
N GLY A 142 -11.26 1.15 9.44
CA GLY A 142 -11.61 1.58 10.79
C GLY A 142 -12.61 2.75 10.86
N LYS A 143 -13.20 3.17 9.73
CA LYS A 143 -14.20 4.24 9.72
C LYS A 143 -15.44 3.82 10.50
N GLY A 144 -15.81 4.60 11.52
CA GLY A 144 -16.94 4.31 12.40
C GLY A 144 -16.66 3.28 13.49
N VAL A 145 -15.44 2.75 13.60
CA VAL A 145 -15.08 1.81 14.67
C VAL A 145 -14.74 2.59 15.94
N ILE A 146 -15.53 2.37 17.00
CA ILE A 146 -15.33 2.96 18.33
C ILE A 146 -14.99 1.84 19.30
N VAL A 147 -13.76 1.84 19.79
CA VAL A 147 -13.23 0.81 20.69
C VAL A 147 -13.23 1.28 22.14
N ASN A 148 -13.20 0.31 23.07
CA ASN A 148 -13.06 0.56 24.50
C ASN A 148 -14.15 1.49 25.06
N ILE A 149 -15.40 1.26 24.66
CA ILE A 149 -16.57 1.95 25.20
C ILE A 149 -16.77 1.45 26.64
N GLN A 150 -16.68 2.34 27.62
CA GLN A 150 -16.65 2.00 29.05
C GLN A 150 -17.98 2.28 29.79
N SER A 151 -18.94 2.93 29.14
CA SER A 151 -20.20 3.31 29.79
C SER A 151 -21.34 3.45 28.79
N ILE A 152 -22.58 3.41 29.30
CA ILE A 152 -23.80 3.64 28.51
C ILE A 152 -23.77 5.02 27.85
N LYS A 153 -23.28 6.05 28.56
CA LYS A 153 -23.17 7.40 27.98
C LYS A 153 -22.25 7.40 26.76
N ALA A 154 -21.07 6.81 26.88
CA ALA A 154 -20.12 6.69 25.77
C ALA A 154 -20.69 5.85 24.62
N LEU A 155 -21.50 4.82 24.92
CA LEU A 155 -22.20 4.03 23.91
C LEU A 155 -23.22 4.87 23.14
N LYS A 156 -24.04 5.68 23.82
CA LYS A 156 -25.01 6.59 23.17
C LYS A 156 -24.30 7.60 22.26
N ASP A 157 -23.23 8.21 22.75
CA ASP A 157 -22.43 9.16 21.96
C ASP A 157 -21.84 8.47 20.71
N ALA A 158 -21.36 7.24 20.85
CA ALA A 158 -20.84 6.44 19.74
C ALA A 158 -21.93 6.05 18.73
N LEU A 159 -23.11 5.65 19.21
CA LEU A 159 -24.28 5.31 18.37
C LEU A 159 -24.72 6.52 17.54
N PHE A 160 -24.85 7.69 18.18
CA PHE A 160 -25.19 8.93 17.50
C PHE A 160 -24.15 9.27 16.42
N TYR A 161 -22.85 9.24 16.77
CA TYR A 161 -21.80 9.51 15.79
C TYR A 161 -21.85 8.59 14.57
N VAL A 162 -22.01 7.27 14.79
CA VAL A 162 -21.95 6.29 13.71
C VAL A 162 -23.21 6.25 12.86
N ARG A 163 -24.40 6.29 13.49
CA ARG A 163 -25.68 6.26 12.78
C ARG A 163 -26.05 7.62 12.19
N GLU A 164 -25.89 8.70 12.95
CA GLU A 164 -26.36 10.03 12.53
C GLU A 164 -25.33 10.85 11.78
N GLU A 165 -24.06 10.87 12.19
CA GLU A 165 -23.06 11.67 11.49
C GLU A 165 -22.44 10.92 10.31
N LEU A 166 -22.08 9.66 10.51
CA LEU A 166 -21.45 8.83 9.47
C LEU A 166 -22.45 8.10 8.57
N LYS A 167 -23.74 8.07 8.94
CA LYS A 167 -24.83 7.45 8.18
C LYS A 167 -24.67 5.94 7.94
N PHE A 168 -24.01 5.24 8.86
CA PHE A 168 -23.99 3.78 8.86
C PHE A 168 -25.26 3.23 9.52
N LYS A 169 -26.03 2.45 8.75
CA LYS A 169 -27.35 1.94 9.15
C LYS A 169 -27.27 0.72 10.06
N GLU A 170 -26.38 -0.20 9.70
CA GLU A 170 -26.16 -1.45 10.42
C GLU A 170 -24.87 -1.39 11.23
N ILE A 171 -24.96 -1.85 12.48
CA ILE A 171 -23.84 -1.86 13.42
C ILE A 171 -23.74 -3.20 14.12
N LEU A 172 -22.54 -3.50 14.60
CA LEU A 172 -22.22 -4.65 15.44
C LEU A 172 -21.67 -4.10 16.76
N ILE A 173 -22.29 -4.52 17.88
CA ILE A 173 -21.77 -4.29 19.22
C ILE A 173 -21.15 -5.59 19.71
N GLU A 174 -19.90 -5.56 20.12
CA GLU A 174 -19.15 -6.75 20.55
C GLU A 174 -18.31 -6.49 21.80
N GLN A 175 -17.89 -7.57 22.46
CA GLN A 175 -16.97 -7.48 23.59
C GLN A 175 -15.62 -6.89 23.15
N PHE A 176 -15.03 -6.06 24.01
CA PHE A 176 -13.68 -5.58 23.78
C PHE A 176 -12.65 -6.67 24.12
N ILE A 177 -11.89 -7.12 23.12
CA ILE A 177 -10.76 -8.03 23.30
C ILE A 177 -9.49 -7.23 23.58
N THR A 178 -8.75 -7.62 24.61
CA THR A 178 -7.38 -7.13 24.85
C THR A 178 -6.37 -8.07 24.22
N GLY A 179 -5.27 -7.53 23.70
CA GLY A 179 -4.22 -8.31 23.05
C GLY A 179 -3.51 -7.50 21.96
N ASP A 180 -2.59 -8.16 21.27
CA ASP A 180 -1.94 -7.62 20.08
C ASP A 180 -2.78 -7.94 18.83
N GLU A 181 -2.88 -6.98 17.91
CA GLU A 181 -3.53 -7.18 16.62
C GLU A 181 -2.53 -7.78 15.62
N VAL A 182 -2.71 -9.05 15.30
CA VAL A 182 -1.86 -9.81 14.39
C VAL A 182 -2.61 -10.09 13.11
N ARG A 183 -2.03 -9.63 11.99
CA ARG A 183 -2.50 -9.96 10.65
C ARG A 183 -1.80 -11.21 10.15
N ILE A 184 -2.57 -12.20 9.72
CA ILE A 184 -2.11 -13.53 9.34
C ILE A 184 -2.52 -13.78 7.88
N PHE A 185 -1.60 -14.29 7.06
CA PHE A 185 -1.91 -14.76 5.71
C PHE A 185 -2.07 -16.28 5.70
N VAL A 186 -3.22 -16.74 5.25
CA VAL A 186 -3.56 -18.15 5.08
C VAL A 186 -3.94 -18.40 3.62
N LEU A 187 -3.44 -19.49 3.05
CA LEU A 187 -3.78 -19.96 1.70
C LEU A 187 -4.12 -21.45 1.82
N GLY A 188 -5.35 -21.79 1.48
CA GLY A 188 -5.89 -23.14 1.64
C GLY A 188 -5.86 -23.60 3.10
N ASP A 189 -5.09 -24.64 3.38
CA ASP A 189 -4.89 -25.26 4.69
C ASP A 189 -3.59 -24.83 5.38
N GLN A 190 -2.86 -23.87 4.81
CA GLN A 190 -1.54 -23.47 5.30
C GLN A 190 -1.49 -21.99 5.69
N LEU A 191 -0.95 -21.72 6.89
CA LEU A 191 -0.53 -20.39 7.33
C LEU A 191 0.89 -20.12 6.84
N PHE A 192 1.08 -18.99 6.15
CA PHE A 192 2.39 -18.59 5.64
C PHE A 192 3.10 -17.59 6.53
N SER A 193 2.41 -16.52 6.95
CA SER A 193 3.04 -15.46 7.74
C SER A 193 2.06 -14.79 8.68
N ALA A 194 2.57 -14.29 9.81
CA ALA A 194 1.83 -13.52 10.80
C ALA A 194 2.64 -12.29 11.22
N VAL A 195 2.01 -11.12 11.13
CA VAL A 195 2.63 -9.83 11.38
C VAL A 195 1.83 -9.07 12.43
N ASN A 196 2.48 -8.76 13.55
CA ASN A 196 1.95 -7.84 14.54
C ASN A 196 2.06 -6.40 14.02
N ARG A 197 0.95 -5.68 14.01
CA ARG A 197 0.89 -4.29 13.56
C ARG A 197 1.03 -3.37 14.76
N ILE A 198 2.26 -3.00 15.09
CA ILE A 198 2.53 -2.12 16.23
C ILE A 198 2.06 -0.70 15.88
N PRO A 199 1.27 -0.02 16.75
CA PRO A 199 0.86 1.36 16.53
C PRO A 199 2.04 2.29 16.25
N ALA A 200 1.78 3.39 15.54
CA ALA A 200 2.80 4.38 15.19
C ALA A 200 3.60 4.77 16.45
N ASN A 201 4.92 4.64 16.38
CA ASN A 201 5.80 4.77 17.54
C ASN A 201 7.18 5.30 17.12
N ILE A 202 7.95 5.75 18.10
CA ILE A 202 9.38 6.09 17.99
C ILE A 202 10.13 5.54 19.21
N VAL A 203 11.43 5.33 19.07
CA VAL A 203 12.31 4.93 20.18
C VAL A 203 13.23 6.09 20.52
N GLY A 204 13.22 6.52 21.78
CA GLY A 204 14.09 7.59 22.25
C GLY A 204 15.56 7.19 22.17
N ASP A 205 16.41 8.14 21.79
CA ASP A 205 17.87 8.01 21.82
C ASP A 205 18.51 8.90 22.90
N GLY A 206 17.69 9.62 23.68
CA GLY A 206 18.14 10.55 24.71
C GLY A 206 18.71 11.87 24.18
N LYS A 207 18.69 12.11 22.86
CA LYS A 207 19.30 13.28 22.21
C LYS A 207 18.30 14.09 21.39
N HIS A 208 17.45 13.41 20.62
CA HIS A 208 16.54 14.04 19.68
C HIS A 208 15.12 14.19 20.25
N SER A 209 14.42 15.24 19.82
CA SER A 209 13.02 15.46 20.16
C SER A 209 12.11 14.44 19.46
N ILE A 210 10.89 14.27 19.96
CA ILE A 210 9.87 13.42 19.31
C ILE A 210 9.68 13.83 17.84
N ARG A 211 9.66 15.13 17.53
CA ARG A 211 9.55 15.63 16.14
C ARG A 211 10.68 15.10 15.27
N THR A 212 11.93 15.27 15.70
CA THR A 212 13.09 14.83 14.92
C THR A 212 13.12 13.31 14.76
N LEU A 213 12.75 12.56 15.79
CA LEU A 213 12.65 11.09 15.72
C LEU A 213 11.57 10.62 14.76
N ILE A 214 10.44 11.35 14.66
CA ILE A 214 9.40 11.09 13.65
C ILE A 214 9.95 11.32 12.24
N ASP A 215 10.65 12.42 12.02
CA ASP A 215 11.22 12.76 10.71
C ASP A 215 12.25 11.71 10.27
N MET A 216 13.17 11.32 11.17
CA MET A 216 14.15 10.26 10.92
C MET A 216 13.48 8.92 10.57
N LYS A 217 12.46 8.53 11.33
CA LYS A 217 11.70 7.30 11.07
C LYS A 217 10.93 7.35 9.75
N ASN A 218 10.40 8.51 9.38
CA ASN A 218 9.73 8.68 8.10
C ASN A 218 10.69 8.56 6.92
N GLU A 219 11.93 9.03 7.05
CA GLU A 219 12.98 8.78 6.04
C GLU A 219 13.34 7.29 5.94
N GLU A 220 13.46 6.59 7.07
CA GLU A 220 13.65 5.13 7.09
C GLU A 220 12.50 4.41 6.36
N ARG A 221 11.25 4.81 6.62
CA ARG A 221 10.05 4.21 6.00
C ARG A 221 9.99 4.37 4.48
N LYS A 222 10.63 5.41 3.92
CA LYS A 222 10.75 5.56 2.45
C LYS A 222 11.59 4.45 1.81
N ASN A 223 12.50 3.83 2.57
CA ASN A 223 13.30 2.71 2.08
C ASN A 223 12.52 1.38 2.08
N VAL A 224 11.32 1.35 2.66
CA VAL A 224 10.46 0.17 2.74
C VAL A 224 9.34 0.29 1.70
N PRO A 225 9.31 -0.54 0.64
CA PRO A 225 8.35 -0.37 -0.46
C PRO A 225 6.88 -0.32 0.00
N HIS A 226 6.51 -1.08 1.03
CA HIS A 226 5.15 -1.08 1.56
C HIS A 226 4.81 0.12 2.45
N LEU A 227 5.81 0.84 2.97
CA LEU A 227 5.63 1.97 3.89
C LEU A 227 5.95 3.32 3.24
N TYR A 228 6.46 3.33 2.00
CA TYR A 228 6.88 4.50 1.23
C TYR A 228 5.84 5.64 1.27
N ASP A 229 4.55 5.34 1.05
CA ASP A 229 3.46 6.32 1.04
C ASP A 229 2.69 6.40 2.38
N ARG A 230 3.24 5.82 3.45
CA ARG A 230 2.60 5.65 4.77
C ARG A 230 3.43 6.24 5.91
N PRO A 231 3.73 7.56 5.87
CA PRO A 231 4.47 8.21 6.93
C PRO A 231 3.63 8.33 8.20
N ILE A 232 4.31 8.49 9.32
CA ILE A 232 3.72 8.97 10.58
C ILE A 232 3.37 10.44 10.38
N LYS A 233 2.07 10.71 10.23
CA LYS A 233 1.52 12.07 10.03
C LYS A 233 1.30 12.77 11.37
N LEU A 234 1.63 14.06 11.44
CA LEU A 234 1.32 14.94 12.56
C LEU A 234 -0.16 15.36 12.52
N ASP A 235 -1.05 14.43 12.87
CA ASP A 235 -2.50 14.63 12.87
C ASP A 235 -3.08 14.80 14.28
N ARG A 236 -4.38 15.09 14.36
CA ARG A 236 -5.10 15.27 15.63
C ARG A 236 -4.95 14.07 16.57
N GLN A 237 -4.93 12.84 16.04
CA GLN A 237 -4.80 11.62 16.84
C GLN A 237 -3.43 11.58 17.53
N LEU A 238 -2.38 11.98 16.81
CA LEU A 238 -1.04 12.09 17.36
C LEU A 238 -0.96 13.11 18.50
N TYR A 239 -1.46 14.33 18.29
CA TYR A 239 -1.46 15.35 19.33
C TYR A 239 -2.26 14.95 20.57
N THR A 240 -3.41 14.28 20.39
CA THR A 240 -4.21 13.75 21.51
C THR A 240 -3.42 12.72 22.31
N THR A 241 -2.79 11.75 21.62
CA THR A 241 -2.02 10.67 22.28
C THR A 241 -0.82 11.21 23.06
N LEU A 242 -0.10 12.19 22.49
CA LEU A 242 1.01 12.86 23.18
C LEU A 242 0.53 13.61 24.43
N ARG A 243 -0.56 14.37 24.31
CA ARG A 243 -1.13 15.13 25.44
C ARG A 243 -1.57 14.21 26.58
N GLU A 244 -2.26 13.12 26.28
CA GLU A 244 -2.66 12.11 27.27
C GLU A 244 -1.45 11.47 27.97
N SER A 245 -0.32 11.35 27.26
CA SER A 245 0.94 10.83 27.80
C SER A 245 1.78 11.88 28.53
N GLY A 246 1.32 13.14 28.62
CA GLY A 246 2.07 14.25 29.20
C GLY A 246 3.31 14.65 28.39
N LEU A 247 3.34 14.36 27.08
CA LEU A 247 4.46 14.63 26.18
C LEU A 247 4.11 15.72 25.16
N THR A 248 5.13 16.37 24.64
CA THR A 248 5.05 17.32 23.51
C THR A 248 6.01 16.91 22.41
N LEU A 249 5.86 17.49 21.21
CA LEU A 249 6.76 17.22 20.10
C LEU A 249 8.22 17.61 20.38
N ASP A 250 8.44 18.54 21.30
CA ASP A 250 9.77 19.01 21.72
C ASP A 250 10.38 18.16 22.85
N THR A 251 9.62 17.23 23.41
CA THR A 251 10.12 16.34 24.45
C THR A 251 11.23 15.45 23.89
N ILE A 252 12.31 15.26 24.64
CA ILE A 252 13.40 14.33 24.32
C ILE A 252 13.16 13.03 25.12
N PRO A 253 12.74 11.92 24.49
CA PRO A 253 12.52 10.67 25.21
C PRO A 253 13.86 10.05 25.63
N LYS A 254 13.89 9.45 26.83
CA LYS A 254 15.07 8.72 27.32
C LYS A 254 15.50 7.62 26.34
N HIS A 255 16.80 7.36 26.28
CA HIS A 255 17.36 6.30 25.44
C HIS A 255 16.65 4.95 25.70
N GLY A 256 16.23 4.27 24.62
CA GLY A 256 15.51 3.00 24.65
C GLY A 256 14.02 3.08 24.99
N ARG A 257 13.50 4.25 25.39
CA ARG A 257 12.06 4.40 25.68
C ARG A 257 11.26 4.45 24.39
N ARG A 258 10.42 3.44 24.15
CA ARG A 258 9.41 3.47 23.09
C ARG A 258 8.27 4.43 23.49
N VAL A 259 7.92 5.33 22.58
CA VAL A 259 6.80 6.26 22.71
C VAL A 259 5.79 5.96 21.61
N PHE A 260 4.57 5.61 22.01
CA PHE A 260 3.46 5.43 21.08
C PHE A 260 2.85 6.78 20.72
N LEU A 261 2.69 7.00 19.43
CA LEU A 261 2.18 8.24 18.83
C LEU A 261 0.71 8.12 18.47
N LYS A 262 0.20 6.90 18.29
CA LYS A 262 -1.22 6.64 18.01
C LYS A 262 -1.70 5.40 18.77
N LYS A 263 -3.00 5.34 19.02
CA LYS A 263 -3.66 4.15 19.59
C LYS A 263 -4.01 3.09 18.55
N THR A 264 -4.15 3.49 17.27
CA THR A 264 -4.46 2.57 16.18
C THR A 264 -3.20 1.92 15.63
N SER A 265 -3.28 0.61 15.42
CA SER A 265 -2.26 -0.30 14.87
C SER A 265 -2.06 -0.20 13.35
N ASN A 266 -2.91 0.54 12.63
CA ASN A 266 -2.89 0.53 11.17
C ASN A 266 -1.53 0.94 10.57
N VAL A 267 -1.00 0.10 9.69
CA VAL A 267 0.26 0.40 8.97
C VAL A 267 0.10 1.68 8.12
N SER A 268 -1.10 1.93 7.58
CA SER A 268 -1.43 3.16 6.83
C SER A 268 -1.42 4.43 7.69
N SER A 269 -1.52 4.33 9.02
CA SER A 269 -1.44 5.47 9.93
C SER A 269 -0.04 5.68 10.53
N GLY A 270 0.96 4.93 10.05
CA GLY A 270 2.34 5.00 10.52
C GLY A 270 2.77 3.84 11.43
N GLY A 271 1.94 2.78 11.54
CA GLY A 271 2.30 1.58 12.28
C GLY A 271 3.45 0.79 11.64
N ASP A 272 4.09 -0.05 12.44
CA ASP A 272 5.21 -0.91 12.01
C ASP A 272 4.75 -2.37 11.90
N PRO A 273 4.97 -3.04 10.75
CA PRO A 273 4.78 -4.47 10.61
C PRO A 273 5.96 -5.24 11.21
N ILE A 274 5.71 -6.06 12.23
CA ILE A 274 6.70 -6.92 12.87
C ILE A 274 6.31 -8.38 12.67
N ASP A 275 7.18 -9.17 12.06
CA ASP A 275 6.94 -10.61 11.89
C ASP A 275 6.95 -11.32 13.25
N VAL A 276 5.89 -12.09 13.48
CA VAL A 276 5.65 -12.88 14.69
C VAL A 276 5.24 -14.31 14.33
N THR A 277 5.50 -14.75 13.10
CA THR A 277 5.11 -16.07 12.59
C THR A 277 5.59 -17.18 13.53
N ASP A 278 6.86 -17.18 13.89
CA ASP A 278 7.48 -18.19 14.76
C ASP A 278 6.94 -18.15 16.21
N ARG A 279 6.24 -17.09 16.62
CA ARG A 279 5.62 -16.97 17.96
C ARG A 279 4.24 -17.64 18.05
N LEU A 280 3.58 -17.90 16.92
CA LEU A 280 2.26 -18.52 16.93
C LEU A 280 2.35 -19.99 17.35
N THR A 281 1.62 -20.33 18.42
CA THR A 281 1.44 -21.70 18.89
C THR A 281 0.60 -22.53 17.90
N PRO A 282 0.67 -23.88 17.96
CA PRO A 282 -0.15 -24.74 17.11
C PRO A 282 -1.64 -24.44 17.21
N GLU A 283 -2.13 -24.08 18.40
CA GLU A 283 -3.54 -23.73 18.62
C GLU A 283 -3.94 -22.48 17.86
N LEU A 284 -3.15 -21.40 17.95
CA LEU A 284 -3.41 -20.14 17.24
C LEU A 284 -3.32 -20.31 15.71
N ARG A 285 -2.36 -21.13 15.25
CA ARG A 285 -2.23 -21.48 13.82
C ARG A 285 -3.47 -22.23 13.32
N ASN A 286 -3.95 -23.19 14.10
CA ASN A 286 -5.15 -23.95 13.77
C ASN A 286 -6.40 -23.06 13.71
N ILE A 287 -6.56 -22.11 14.64
CA ILE A 287 -7.66 -21.12 14.59
C ILE A 287 -7.62 -20.36 13.26
N ALA A 288 -6.43 -19.90 12.83
CA ALA A 288 -6.29 -19.14 11.60
C ALA A 288 -6.63 -19.96 10.34
N VAL A 289 -6.17 -21.22 10.28
CA VAL A 289 -6.48 -22.13 9.17
C VAL A 289 -7.97 -22.47 9.13
N GLN A 290 -8.56 -22.83 10.27
CA GLN A 290 -9.99 -23.12 10.38
C GLN A 290 -10.85 -21.92 9.98
N ALA A 291 -10.43 -20.70 10.34
CA ALA A 291 -11.13 -19.48 9.96
C ALA A 291 -11.17 -19.28 8.43
N CYS A 292 -10.08 -19.57 7.72
CA CYS A 292 -10.07 -19.52 6.25
C CYS A 292 -10.97 -20.60 5.65
N GLN A 293 -10.90 -21.82 6.17
CA GLN A 293 -11.68 -22.98 5.69
C GLN A 293 -13.18 -22.88 6.02
N ALA A 294 -13.55 -22.11 7.04
CA ALA A 294 -14.94 -21.89 7.42
C ALA A 294 -15.77 -21.17 6.35
N ILE A 295 -15.11 -20.41 5.46
CA ILE A 295 -15.78 -19.64 4.41
C ILE A 295 -15.73 -20.41 3.08
N PRO A 296 -16.88 -20.86 2.53
CA PRO A 296 -16.91 -21.54 1.25
C PRO A 296 -16.35 -20.68 0.12
N GLY A 297 -15.48 -21.24 -0.72
CA GLY A 297 -14.89 -20.53 -1.86
C GLY A 297 -13.81 -19.51 -1.51
N LEU A 298 -13.35 -19.44 -0.25
CA LEU A 298 -12.23 -18.58 0.17
C LEU A 298 -10.89 -19.32 -0.01
N ALA A 299 -10.23 -19.10 -1.14
CA ALA A 299 -8.95 -19.75 -1.46
C ALA A 299 -7.80 -19.26 -0.56
N HIS A 300 -7.78 -17.97 -0.22
CA HIS A 300 -6.83 -17.37 0.72
C HIS A 300 -7.45 -16.16 1.40
N CYS A 301 -6.88 -15.74 2.52
CA CYS A 301 -7.30 -14.53 3.20
C CYS A 301 -6.18 -13.87 4.01
N GLY A 302 -6.34 -12.58 4.27
CA GLY A 302 -5.69 -11.91 5.38
C GLY A 302 -6.62 -11.88 6.57
N LEU A 303 -6.31 -12.67 7.57
CA LEU A 303 -7.05 -12.77 8.81
C LEU A 303 -6.48 -11.78 9.83
N ASP A 304 -7.34 -11.04 10.50
CA ASP A 304 -6.95 -10.25 11.67
C ASP A 304 -7.37 -10.96 12.94
N MET A 305 -6.40 -11.21 13.81
CA MET A 305 -6.60 -11.88 15.10
C MET A 305 -6.12 -10.98 16.22
N MET A 306 -6.96 -10.81 17.25
CA MET A 306 -6.50 -10.30 18.54
C MET A 306 -5.92 -11.45 19.35
N ILE A 307 -4.66 -11.34 19.73
CA ILE A 307 -3.92 -12.39 20.43
C ILE A 307 -3.51 -11.92 21.82
N ASP A 308 -4.02 -12.59 22.83
CA ASP A 308 -3.49 -12.56 24.19
C ASP A 308 -2.38 -13.62 24.30
N TRP A 309 -1.14 -13.17 24.15
CA TRP A 309 0.04 -14.03 24.20
C TRP A 309 0.24 -14.71 25.56
N GLN A 310 -0.21 -14.10 26.66
CA GLN A 310 0.02 -14.64 28.00
C GLN A 310 -0.88 -15.84 28.25
N ASN A 311 -2.13 -15.77 27.78
CA ASN A 311 -3.12 -16.82 27.97
C ASN A 311 -3.28 -17.74 26.74
N ASN A 312 -2.50 -17.52 25.68
CA ASN A 312 -2.57 -18.25 24.41
C ASN A 312 -4.00 -18.25 23.81
N LYS A 313 -4.67 -17.10 23.82
CA LYS A 313 -6.03 -16.94 23.29
C LYS A 313 -6.02 -16.06 22.04
N GLY A 314 -6.66 -16.52 20.98
CA GLY A 314 -6.83 -15.79 19.74
C GLY A 314 -8.32 -15.60 19.41
N PHE A 315 -8.70 -14.39 19.01
CA PHE A 315 -10.06 -14.07 18.54
C PHE A 315 -9.99 -13.45 17.16
N VAL A 316 -10.68 -14.06 16.19
CA VAL A 316 -10.74 -13.55 14.82
C VAL A 316 -11.65 -12.32 14.76
N ILE A 317 -11.14 -11.22 14.22
CA ILE A 317 -11.82 -9.92 14.14
C ILE A 317 -12.33 -9.63 12.72
N GLU A 318 -11.56 -10.01 11.71
CA GLU A 318 -11.86 -9.73 10.31
C GLU A 318 -11.18 -10.77 9.39
N LEU A 319 -11.85 -11.11 8.28
CA LEU A 319 -11.27 -11.84 7.16
C LEU A 319 -11.27 -10.95 5.92
N ASN A 320 -10.11 -10.76 5.30
CA ASN A 320 -9.94 -9.94 4.11
C ASN A 320 -9.65 -10.83 2.89
N THR A 321 -10.51 -10.76 1.87
CA THR A 321 -10.34 -11.49 0.58
C THR A 321 -9.28 -10.88 -0.35
N ARG A 322 -8.90 -9.62 -0.11
CA ARG A 322 -7.86 -8.91 -0.86
C ARG A 322 -6.80 -8.33 0.09
N PRO A 323 -6.04 -9.19 0.79
CA PRO A 323 -5.11 -8.71 1.80
C PRO A 323 -3.93 -7.96 1.20
N GLY A 324 -3.49 -6.89 1.87
CA GLY A 324 -2.26 -6.21 1.52
C GLY A 324 -1.05 -7.04 1.95
N ILE A 325 -0.37 -7.69 0.99
CA ILE A 325 0.71 -8.64 1.33
C ILE A 325 2.06 -7.97 1.63
N GLY A 326 2.21 -6.67 1.34
CA GLY A 326 3.50 -5.99 1.51
C GLY A 326 4.01 -5.93 2.94
N SER A 327 3.15 -6.05 3.96
CA SER A 327 3.58 -6.13 5.37
C SER A 327 4.31 -7.44 5.69
N PHE A 328 4.00 -8.52 4.96
CA PHE A 328 4.68 -9.82 5.09
C PHE A 328 5.95 -9.90 4.24
N LEU A 329 6.00 -9.14 3.12
CA LEU A 329 7.16 -9.09 2.24
C LEU A 329 8.26 -8.18 2.76
N PHE A 330 7.88 -7.10 3.44
CA PHE A 330 8.80 -6.07 3.92
C PHE A 330 8.51 -5.71 5.39
N PRO A 331 8.64 -6.67 6.33
CA PRO A 331 8.50 -6.35 7.75
C PRO A 331 9.65 -5.45 8.21
N MET A 332 9.40 -4.60 9.21
CA MET A 332 10.43 -3.77 9.84
C MET A 332 11.39 -4.63 10.67
N GLU A 333 10.85 -5.65 11.36
CA GLU A 333 11.62 -6.60 12.15
C GLU A 333 11.09 -8.03 11.89
N GLY A 334 11.99 -9.01 11.94
CA GLY A 334 11.69 -10.43 11.66
C GLY A 334 11.87 -10.81 10.18
N LYS A 335 11.28 -11.92 9.76
CA LYS A 335 11.55 -12.55 8.45
C LYS A 335 10.48 -12.20 7.42
N ALA A 336 10.89 -11.91 6.19
CA ALA A 336 9.96 -11.79 5.08
C ALA A 336 9.49 -13.16 4.57
N GLU A 337 8.23 -13.23 4.11
CA GLU A 337 7.63 -14.45 3.56
C GLU A 337 7.24 -14.25 2.09
N ASP A 338 7.56 -15.22 1.23
CA ASP A 338 7.32 -15.17 -0.22
C ASP A 338 5.88 -15.55 -0.59
N ILE A 339 4.94 -14.71 -0.18
CA ILE A 339 3.51 -14.87 -0.49
C ILE A 339 3.22 -14.87 -1.99
N PRO A 340 3.84 -14.01 -2.84
CA PRO A 340 3.67 -14.08 -4.30
C PRO A 340 3.96 -15.48 -4.84
N ARG A 341 5.06 -16.11 -4.42
CA ARG A 341 5.39 -17.48 -4.80
C ARG A 341 4.29 -18.46 -4.42
N ALA A 342 3.78 -18.38 -3.19
CA ALA A 342 2.70 -19.24 -2.71
C ALA A 342 1.40 -19.09 -3.53
N ILE A 343 1.01 -17.86 -3.85
CA ILE A 343 -0.18 -17.58 -4.67
C ILE A 343 0.01 -18.15 -6.08
N ILE A 344 1.15 -17.92 -6.73
CA ILE A 344 1.40 -18.45 -8.07
C ILE A 344 1.52 -19.98 -8.07
N ASP A 345 2.08 -20.58 -7.02
CA ASP A 345 2.14 -22.03 -6.82
C ASP A 345 0.74 -22.68 -6.76
N ASP A 346 -0.22 -22.00 -6.13
CA ASP A 346 -1.60 -22.47 -6.04
C ASP A 346 -2.34 -22.30 -7.38
N TYR A 347 -2.23 -21.15 -8.03
CA TYR A 347 -2.96 -20.87 -9.28
C TYR A 347 -2.35 -21.57 -10.50
N PHE A 348 -1.02 -21.71 -10.55
CA PHE A 348 -0.26 -22.24 -11.68
C PHE A 348 0.71 -23.35 -11.22
N PRO A 349 0.20 -24.51 -10.76
CA PRO A 349 1.03 -25.58 -10.21
C PRO A 349 2.05 -26.13 -11.22
N GLU A 350 1.81 -25.97 -12.52
CA GLU A 350 2.76 -26.34 -13.59
C GLU A 350 4.03 -25.49 -13.62
N THR A 351 4.08 -24.38 -12.89
CA THR A 351 5.23 -23.46 -12.84
C THR A 351 6.11 -23.61 -11.60
N LYS A 352 5.74 -24.49 -10.65
CA LYS A 352 6.42 -24.63 -9.34
C LYS A 352 7.92 -24.91 -9.43
N GLU A 353 8.35 -25.63 -10.46
CA GLU A 353 9.74 -26.00 -10.68
C GLU A 353 10.61 -24.83 -11.18
N VAL A 354 10.00 -23.74 -11.66
CA VAL A 354 10.73 -22.57 -12.14
C VAL A 354 11.31 -21.80 -10.96
N GLN A 355 12.64 -21.68 -10.93
CA GLN A 355 13.34 -20.97 -9.86
C GLN A 355 13.43 -19.46 -10.17
N THR A 356 12.75 -18.65 -9.38
CA THR A 356 12.73 -17.18 -9.49
C THR A 356 13.59 -16.48 -8.43
N LYS A 357 14.15 -17.22 -7.45
CA LYS A 357 14.94 -16.66 -6.34
C LYS A 357 16.20 -15.92 -6.76
N GLN A 358 16.77 -16.25 -7.92
CA GLN A 358 17.94 -15.58 -8.51
C GLN A 358 17.54 -14.66 -9.66
N SER A 359 16.24 -14.52 -9.95
CA SER A 359 15.78 -13.67 -11.02
C SER A 359 16.03 -12.21 -10.67
N ASN A 360 16.76 -11.53 -11.56
CA ASN A 360 17.13 -10.13 -11.44
C ASN A 360 16.46 -9.30 -12.56
N VAL A 361 15.31 -9.73 -13.10
CA VAL A 361 14.58 -8.96 -14.12
C VAL A 361 13.30 -8.37 -13.57
N TYR A 362 12.89 -7.21 -14.07
CA TYR A 362 11.58 -6.63 -13.78
C TYR A 362 11.01 -5.92 -15.00
N PHE A 363 9.69 -5.81 -15.12
CA PHE A 363 9.04 -5.14 -16.25
C PHE A 363 8.75 -3.66 -15.96
N ASP A 364 8.54 -2.87 -17.02
CA ASP A 364 8.26 -1.44 -16.93
C ASP A 364 6.83 -1.13 -16.47
N PHE A 365 6.63 -1.20 -15.16
CA PHE A 365 5.32 -0.94 -14.58
C PHE A 365 4.84 0.50 -14.75
N LYS A 366 5.75 1.48 -14.75
CA LYS A 366 5.42 2.90 -14.91
C LYS A 366 4.72 3.13 -16.25
N THR A 367 5.35 2.69 -17.34
CA THR A 367 4.80 2.84 -18.70
C THR A 367 3.46 2.13 -18.83
N ILE A 368 3.30 0.93 -18.25
CA ILE A 368 2.03 0.19 -18.24
C ILE A 368 0.92 1.00 -17.57
N LEU A 369 1.18 1.51 -16.37
CA LEU A 369 0.21 2.30 -15.62
C LEU A 369 -0.19 3.58 -16.36
N GLU A 370 0.78 4.35 -16.86
CA GLU A 370 0.53 5.59 -17.58
C GLU A 370 -0.32 5.36 -18.84
N THR A 371 -0.03 4.28 -19.60
CA THR A 371 -0.78 3.94 -20.82
C THR A 371 -2.24 3.60 -20.52
N LEU A 372 -2.49 2.82 -19.47
CA LEU A 372 -3.84 2.44 -19.02
C LEU A 372 -4.61 3.62 -18.41
N GLN A 373 -3.94 4.45 -17.60
CA GLN A 373 -4.56 5.59 -16.93
C GLN A 373 -4.95 6.71 -17.89
N ASN A 374 -4.14 6.95 -18.92
CA ASN A 374 -4.45 7.92 -19.98
C ASN A 374 -5.58 7.44 -20.90
N GLY A 375 -6.05 6.21 -20.74
CA GLY A 375 -7.10 5.62 -21.58
C GLY A 375 -6.66 5.43 -23.03
N THR A 376 -5.35 5.40 -23.30
CA THR A 376 -4.80 5.18 -24.64
C THR A 376 -5.11 3.77 -25.14
N VAL A 377 -5.13 2.80 -24.21
CA VAL A 377 -5.51 1.40 -24.44
C VAL A 377 -6.28 0.88 -23.23
N GLU A 378 -7.10 -0.15 -23.43
CA GLU A 378 -7.84 -0.82 -22.35
C GLU A 378 -7.06 -2.01 -21.76
N GLU A 379 -6.13 -2.58 -22.53
CA GLU A 379 -5.29 -3.72 -22.17
C GLU A 379 -3.84 -3.52 -22.67
N VAL A 380 -2.87 -3.98 -21.88
CA VAL A 380 -1.44 -4.04 -22.19
C VAL A 380 -0.92 -5.43 -21.88
N GLU A 381 -0.43 -6.14 -22.90
CA GLU A 381 0.35 -7.37 -22.71
C GLU A 381 1.82 -7.03 -22.43
N VAL A 382 2.38 -7.63 -21.37
CA VAL A 382 3.76 -7.38 -20.95
C VAL A 382 4.70 -8.28 -21.75
N VAL A 383 5.78 -7.69 -22.27
CA VAL A 383 6.84 -8.42 -22.96
C VAL A 383 7.31 -9.60 -22.09
N PRO A 384 7.38 -10.84 -22.62
CA PRO A 384 7.75 -12.02 -21.84
C PRO A 384 9.07 -11.87 -21.09
N ALA A 385 9.17 -12.47 -19.90
CA ALA A 385 10.41 -12.48 -19.14
C ALA A 385 11.50 -13.28 -19.88
N PRO A 386 12.76 -12.81 -19.88
CA PRO A 386 13.90 -13.61 -20.34
C PRO A 386 13.99 -14.91 -19.52
N THR A 387 14.17 -16.04 -20.20
CA THR A 387 14.38 -17.34 -19.54
C THR A 387 15.87 -17.65 -19.41
N GLY A 388 16.27 -18.24 -18.29
CA GLY A 388 17.66 -18.61 -18.01
C GLY A 388 18.48 -17.53 -17.28
N ASN A 389 19.81 -17.67 -17.31
CA ASN A 389 20.72 -16.74 -16.64
C ASN A 389 20.77 -15.41 -17.39
N LEU A 390 20.53 -14.30 -16.69
CA LEU A 390 20.71 -12.97 -17.25
C LEU A 390 22.17 -12.53 -17.06
N TYR A 391 22.82 -12.17 -18.16
CA TYR A 391 24.12 -11.53 -18.13
C TYR A 391 23.92 -10.03 -18.35
N ALA A 392 24.54 -9.20 -17.51
CA ALA A 392 24.44 -7.75 -17.60
C ALA A 392 25.83 -7.11 -17.54
N LYS A 393 26.02 -6.06 -18.35
CA LYS A 393 27.23 -5.25 -18.38
C LYS A 393 26.88 -3.78 -18.44
N LYS A 394 27.59 -2.99 -17.65
CA LYS A 394 27.52 -1.54 -17.69
C LYS A 394 28.71 -1.00 -18.45
N PHE A 395 28.43 -0.15 -19.44
CA PHE A 395 29.40 0.55 -20.26
C PHE A 395 29.38 2.03 -19.90
N ILE A 396 30.52 2.61 -19.57
CA ILE A 396 30.68 4.06 -19.42
C ILE A 396 31.48 4.54 -20.62
N LEU A 397 30.87 5.44 -21.41
CA LEU A 397 31.47 6.05 -22.58
C LEU A 397 31.73 7.52 -22.30
N SER A 398 32.94 7.98 -22.60
CA SER A 398 33.34 9.38 -22.56
C SER A 398 33.87 9.85 -23.91
N GLY A 399 33.67 11.12 -24.24
CA GLY A 399 34.15 11.71 -25.50
C GLY A 399 33.31 11.33 -26.72
N VAL A 400 32.03 10.99 -26.52
CA VAL A 400 31.09 10.61 -27.58
C VAL A 400 30.13 11.76 -27.88
N ILE A 401 29.92 12.07 -29.16
CA ILE A 401 28.90 13.03 -29.59
C ILE A 401 27.53 12.40 -29.40
N GLN A 402 26.77 12.92 -28.44
CA GLN A 402 25.45 12.42 -28.08
C GLN A 402 24.37 13.26 -28.75
N ASP A 403 23.55 12.63 -29.58
CA ASP A 403 22.31 13.20 -30.09
C ASP A 403 21.18 12.16 -30.05
N ARG A 404 19.98 12.65 -30.34
CA ARG A 404 18.75 11.85 -30.31
C ARG A 404 18.84 10.63 -31.23
N ASP A 405 19.42 10.81 -32.42
CA ASP A 405 19.47 9.78 -33.46
C ASP A 405 20.46 8.69 -33.08
N TYR A 406 21.57 9.05 -32.45
CA TYR A 406 22.55 8.12 -31.95
C TYR A 406 21.98 7.23 -30.82
N HIS A 407 21.26 7.82 -29.86
CA HIS A 407 20.63 7.04 -28.79
C HIS A 407 19.54 6.09 -29.31
N GLU A 408 18.70 6.54 -30.25
CA GLU A 408 17.69 5.67 -30.88
C GLU A 408 18.32 4.56 -31.71
N TRP A 409 19.44 4.86 -32.39
CA TRP A 409 20.19 3.86 -33.14
C TRP A 409 20.78 2.79 -32.21
N LEU A 410 21.42 3.16 -31.10
CA LEU A 410 21.93 2.22 -30.09
C LEU A 410 20.80 1.36 -29.51
N ARG A 411 19.69 1.99 -29.13
CA ARG A 411 18.49 1.31 -28.66
C ARG A 411 17.98 0.28 -29.68
N LYS A 412 17.90 0.66 -30.95
CA LYS A 412 17.49 -0.25 -32.03
C LYS A 412 18.43 -1.45 -32.16
N GLN A 413 19.75 -1.23 -32.08
CA GLN A 413 20.74 -2.31 -32.09
C GLN A 413 20.59 -3.26 -30.90
N ALA A 414 20.30 -2.73 -29.70
CA ALA A 414 20.08 -3.57 -28.52
C ALA A 414 18.82 -4.43 -28.68
N LEU A 415 17.69 -3.82 -29.05
CA LEU A 415 16.43 -4.53 -29.22
C LEU A 415 16.47 -5.57 -30.36
N GLN A 416 17.19 -5.31 -31.45
CA GLN A 416 17.38 -6.27 -32.54
C GLN A 416 18.10 -7.55 -32.10
N ASN A 417 18.95 -7.46 -31.07
CA ASN A 417 19.66 -8.61 -30.49
C ASN A 417 18.96 -9.16 -29.24
N ASN A 418 17.69 -8.81 -29.01
CA ASN A 418 16.90 -9.16 -27.83
C ASN A 418 17.58 -8.75 -26.50
N LEU A 419 18.32 -7.63 -26.51
CA LEU A 419 18.98 -7.08 -25.34
C LEU A 419 18.10 -6.00 -24.70
N SER A 420 18.01 -6.06 -23.38
CA SER A 420 17.37 -5.05 -22.53
C SER A 420 18.41 -4.13 -21.90
N GLY A 421 18.00 -2.97 -21.39
CA GLY A 421 18.94 -2.03 -20.82
C GLY A 421 18.45 -0.59 -20.75
N TYR A 422 19.40 0.32 -20.58
CA TYR A 422 19.14 1.75 -20.67
C TYR A 422 20.36 2.51 -21.18
N ILE A 423 20.10 3.72 -21.67
CA ILE A 423 21.11 4.77 -21.88
C ILE A 423 20.80 5.90 -20.91
N LYS A 424 21.80 6.35 -20.14
CA LYS A 424 21.71 7.49 -19.23
C LYS A 424 22.81 8.49 -19.57
N MET A 425 22.42 9.74 -19.80
CA MET A 425 23.39 10.81 -20.05
C MET A 425 24.02 11.24 -18.72
N LEU A 426 25.35 11.26 -18.65
CA LEU A 426 26.11 11.77 -17.48
C LEU A 426 26.61 13.20 -17.69
N GLY A 427 26.66 13.64 -18.95
CA GLY A 427 27.04 14.98 -19.38
C GLY A 427 26.86 15.13 -20.89
N SER A 428 27.35 16.22 -21.47
CA SER A 428 27.23 16.49 -22.91
C SER A 428 28.02 15.51 -23.79
N ARG A 429 29.07 14.88 -23.24
CA ARG A 429 29.95 13.93 -23.95
C ARG A 429 30.16 12.61 -23.22
N ASP A 430 29.54 12.44 -22.06
CA ASP A 430 29.63 11.23 -21.24
C ASP A 430 28.25 10.56 -21.11
N MET A 431 28.21 9.24 -21.29
CA MET A 431 27.01 8.42 -21.12
C MET A 431 27.31 7.11 -20.40
N GLU A 432 26.33 6.63 -19.67
CA GLU A 432 26.26 5.30 -19.10
C GLU A 432 25.26 4.47 -19.90
N MET A 433 25.62 3.24 -20.23
CA MET A 433 24.74 2.33 -20.94
C MET A 433 24.76 0.96 -20.28
N LEU A 434 23.59 0.49 -19.84
CA LEU A 434 23.42 -0.87 -19.34
C LEU A 434 22.90 -1.74 -20.49
N ILE A 435 23.48 -2.93 -20.66
CA ILE A 435 23.02 -3.96 -21.59
C ILE A 435 22.89 -5.26 -20.83
N ALA A 436 21.77 -5.95 -21.02
CA ALA A 436 21.51 -7.25 -20.43
C ALA A 436 20.75 -8.18 -21.37
N GLY A 437 21.02 -9.47 -21.28
CA GLY A 437 20.37 -10.49 -22.08
C GLY A 437 20.67 -11.91 -21.59
N ALA A 438 19.91 -12.88 -22.09
CA ALA A 438 20.10 -14.29 -21.75
C ALA A 438 21.35 -14.91 -22.40
N ASN A 439 21.85 -14.32 -23.49
CA ASN A 439 23.04 -14.77 -24.19
C ASN A 439 24.26 -13.91 -23.81
N LYS A 440 25.20 -14.50 -23.05
CA LYS A 440 26.44 -13.86 -22.62
C LYS A 440 27.27 -13.31 -23.79
N GLN A 441 27.33 -14.05 -24.90
CA GLN A 441 28.14 -13.67 -26.05
C GLN A 441 27.61 -12.38 -26.71
N GLU A 442 26.28 -12.24 -26.80
CA GLU A 442 25.65 -11.02 -27.36
C GLU A 442 25.92 -9.80 -26.47
N VAL A 443 25.84 -9.98 -25.15
CA VAL A 443 26.16 -8.92 -24.18
C VAL A 443 27.63 -8.51 -24.27
N ASP A 444 28.54 -9.48 -24.37
CA ASP A 444 29.99 -9.24 -24.48
C ASP A 444 30.37 -8.59 -25.83
N ASN A 445 29.69 -8.97 -26.90
CA ASN A 445 29.93 -8.44 -28.25
C ASN A 445 29.32 -7.05 -28.46
N TYR A 446 28.35 -6.63 -27.63
CA TYR A 446 27.67 -5.34 -27.82
C TYR A 446 28.64 -4.15 -27.84
N LYS A 447 29.79 -4.22 -27.16
CA LYS A 447 30.83 -3.18 -27.23
C LYS A 447 31.32 -2.88 -28.65
N GLN A 448 31.20 -3.83 -29.57
CA GLN A 448 31.57 -3.64 -30.97
C GLN A 448 30.61 -2.68 -31.67
N VAL A 449 29.36 -2.56 -31.22
CA VAL A 449 28.35 -1.65 -31.76
C VAL A 449 28.82 -0.21 -31.66
N PHE A 450 29.47 0.17 -30.56
CA PHE A 450 30.02 1.53 -30.40
C PHE A 450 31.00 1.86 -31.55
N ASN A 451 31.88 0.93 -31.90
CA ASN A 451 32.89 1.14 -32.94
C ASN A 451 32.33 1.22 -34.38
N GLN A 452 31.05 0.94 -34.61
CA GLN A 452 30.43 1.01 -35.94
C GLN A 452 30.19 2.45 -36.41
N ARG A 453 30.12 3.42 -35.48
CA ARG A 453 29.93 4.85 -35.77
C ARG A 453 31.11 5.71 -35.33
N LYS A 454 32.26 5.49 -35.97
CA LYS A 454 33.50 6.26 -35.71
C LYS A 454 33.34 7.77 -35.95
N ASP A 455 32.38 8.18 -36.77
CA ASP A 455 32.00 9.58 -37.01
C ASP A 455 31.51 10.30 -35.74
N ARG A 456 31.12 9.56 -34.70
CA ARG A 456 30.64 10.10 -33.42
C ARG A 456 31.67 10.05 -32.30
N HIS A 457 32.93 9.74 -32.63
CA HIS A 457 34.02 9.59 -31.68
C HIS A 457 35.16 10.55 -32.03
N GLU A 458 35.40 11.52 -31.15
CA GLU A 458 36.64 12.33 -31.21
C GLU A 458 37.73 11.67 -30.35
N ASP A 459 37.43 11.38 -29.09
CA ASP A 459 38.34 10.76 -28.11
C ASP A 459 37.60 9.74 -27.23
N MET A 460 36.98 8.72 -27.85
CA MET A 460 36.13 7.77 -27.13
C MET A 460 36.93 6.94 -26.13
N LYS A 461 36.57 7.03 -24.84
CA LYS A 461 37.02 6.12 -23.79
C LYS A 461 35.85 5.23 -23.36
N LEU A 462 36.07 3.92 -23.40
CA LEU A 462 35.09 2.91 -22.98
C LEU A 462 35.59 2.20 -21.72
N ARG A 463 34.78 2.20 -20.67
CA ARG A 463 35.00 1.41 -19.45
C ARG A 463 33.87 0.41 -19.27
N GLU A 464 34.22 -0.85 -19.02
CA GLU A 464 33.27 -1.92 -18.71
C GLU A 464 33.23 -2.17 -17.20
N GLU A 465 32.04 -2.32 -16.64
CA GLU A 465 31.83 -2.72 -15.25
C GLU A 465 30.82 -3.87 -15.17
N PRO A 466 31.03 -4.86 -14.28
CA PRO A 466 30.02 -5.88 -14.01
C PRO A 466 28.77 -5.24 -13.41
N TRP A 467 27.60 -5.82 -13.69
CA TRP A 467 26.33 -5.38 -13.14
C TRP A 467 25.62 -6.55 -12.45
N GLU A 468 25.35 -6.39 -11.16
CA GLU A 468 24.73 -7.44 -10.32
C GLU A 468 23.30 -7.07 -9.87
N ALA A 469 22.90 -5.81 -10.05
CA ALA A 469 21.57 -5.34 -9.68
C ALA A 469 20.50 -5.78 -10.70
N PRO A 470 19.21 -5.71 -10.35
CA PRO A 470 18.13 -6.00 -11.28
C PRO A 470 18.13 -5.13 -12.54
N VAL A 471 17.65 -5.69 -13.64
CA VAL A 471 17.55 -5.06 -14.95
C VAL A 471 16.09 -4.97 -15.36
N LYS A 472 15.67 -3.78 -15.79
CA LYS A 472 14.36 -3.59 -16.42
C LYS A 472 14.37 -4.24 -17.81
N VAL A 473 13.38 -5.09 -18.10
CA VAL A 473 13.16 -5.64 -19.44
C VAL A 473 12.59 -4.57 -20.35
N GLY A 474 13.14 -4.48 -21.56
CA GLY A 474 12.95 -3.37 -22.48
C GLY A 474 14.20 -2.48 -22.55
N PHE A 475 14.11 -1.39 -23.30
CA PHE A 475 15.24 -0.49 -23.51
C PHE A 475 14.85 0.98 -23.34
N ASP A 476 15.40 1.61 -22.31
CA ASP A 476 15.14 3.00 -21.95
C ASP A 476 16.22 3.95 -22.45
N ILE A 477 15.82 5.19 -22.70
CA ILE A 477 16.74 6.30 -22.90
C ILE A 477 16.38 7.35 -21.83
N ASP A 478 17.11 7.32 -20.73
CA ASP A 478 16.91 8.21 -19.58
C ASP A 478 17.31 9.63 -20.00
N GLY A 479 16.32 10.54 -20.02
CA GLY A 479 16.42 11.89 -20.58
C GLY A 479 15.18 12.39 -21.34
N ARG A 480 14.21 11.50 -21.66
CA ARG A 480 12.93 11.92 -22.27
C ARG A 480 11.73 12.03 -21.33
N LEU A 481 11.69 11.27 -20.23
CA LEU A 481 10.50 11.19 -19.37
C LEU A 481 10.44 12.27 -18.28
N GLU A 482 11.59 12.79 -17.84
CA GLU A 482 11.59 13.85 -16.82
C GLU A 482 11.26 15.22 -17.43
N THR A 483 11.75 15.56 -18.62
CA THR A 483 11.57 16.91 -19.18
C THR A 483 10.14 17.21 -19.64
N ALA A 484 9.46 16.25 -20.27
CA ALA A 484 8.06 16.41 -20.68
C ALA A 484 7.10 16.41 -19.48
N GLY A 485 7.38 15.58 -18.46
CA GLY A 485 6.62 15.55 -17.21
C GLY A 485 6.88 16.77 -16.33
N LEU A 486 8.12 17.25 -16.24
CA LEU A 486 8.52 18.45 -15.47
C LEU A 486 7.88 19.69 -16.05
N THR A 487 7.90 19.90 -17.37
CA THR A 487 7.23 21.06 -17.99
C THR A 487 5.72 21.03 -17.77
N GLN A 488 5.11 19.84 -17.81
CA GLN A 488 3.68 19.68 -17.56
C GLN A 488 3.33 19.86 -16.07
N LEU A 489 4.17 19.36 -15.15
CA LEU A 489 4.04 19.58 -13.70
C LEU A 489 4.29 21.03 -13.31
N GLU A 490 5.29 21.70 -13.90
CA GLU A 490 5.59 23.11 -13.69
C GLU A 490 4.43 23.98 -14.17
N SER A 491 3.85 23.65 -15.33
CA SER A 491 2.64 24.31 -15.83
C SER A 491 1.43 24.09 -14.92
N GLN A 492 1.21 22.86 -14.44
CA GLN A 492 0.16 22.58 -13.47
C GLN A 492 0.39 23.29 -12.14
N TRP A 493 1.64 23.33 -11.65
CA TRP A 493 2.03 23.99 -10.41
C TRP A 493 1.84 25.50 -10.50
N GLN A 494 2.22 26.12 -11.62
CA GLN A 494 1.93 27.54 -11.89
C GLN A 494 0.42 27.81 -11.89
N LYS A 495 -0.37 26.97 -12.56
CA LYS A 495 -1.83 27.11 -12.61
C LYS A 495 -2.46 26.99 -11.22
N LEU A 496 -1.99 26.03 -10.41
CA LEU A 496 -2.40 25.86 -9.00
C LEU A 496 -2.01 27.06 -8.13
N GLN A 497 -0.83 27.67 -8.35
CA GLN A 497 -0.42 28.89 -7.65
C GLN A 497 -1.32 30.08 -8.01
N GLU A 498 -1.68 30.23 -9.29
CA GLU A 498 -2.60 31.28 -9.75
C GLU A 498 -4.01 31.10 -9.17
N GLU A 499 -4.54 29.87 -9.15
CA GLU A 499 -5.81 29.54 -8.51
C GLU A 499 -5.77 29.79 -6.99
N MET A 500 -4.69 29.42 -6.32
CA MET A 500 -4.53 29.68 -4.88
C MET A 500 -4.54 31.20 -4.59
N GLN A 501 -3.86 32.00 -5.42
CA GLN A 501 -3.86 33.45 -5.26
C GLN A 501 -5.22 34.08 -5.55
N SER A 502 -5.98 33.58 -6.53
CA SER A 502 -7.32 34.07 -6.83
C SER A 502 -8.29 33.77 -5.67
N ILE A 503 -8.24 32.55 -5.13
CA ILE A 503 -9.03 32.13 -3.96
C ILE A 503 -8.66 32.97 -2.73
N GLN A 504 -7.37 33.25 -2.49
CA GLN A 504 -6.96 34.11 -1.38
C GLN A 504 -7.49 35.55 -1.52
N LYS A 505 -7.46 36.12 -2.74
CA LYS A 505 -8.03 37.45 -3.01
C LYS A 505 -9.55 37.45 -2.79
N GLU A 506 -10.24 36.40 -3.23
CA GLU A 506 -11.68 36.27 -3.04
C GLU A 506 -12.05 36.10 -1.56
N LYS A 507 -11.31 35.28 -0.82
CA LYS A 507 -11.44 35.17 0.64
C LYS A 507 -11.31 36.52 1.33
N ILE A 508 -10.26 37.28 1.04
CA ILE A 508 -10.06 38.63 1.61
C ILE A 508 -11.22 39.57 1.24
N ARG A 509 -11.74 39.48 0.01
CA ARG A 509 -12.90 40.26 -0.42
C ARG A 509 -14.16 39.90 0.37
N LEU A 510 -14.43 38.60 0.54
CA LEU A 510 -15.57 38.10 1.30
C LEU A 510 -15.45 38.45 2.79
N GLU A 511 -14.27 38.35 3.39
CA GLU A 511 -14.02 38.77 4.78
C GLU A 511 -14.28 40.28 4.97
N ARG A 512 -13.85 41.11 4.01
CA ARG A 512 -14.14 42.56 4.02
C ARG A 512 -15.63 42.85 3.87
N GLN A 513 -16.33 42.11 3.01
CA GLN A 513 -17.78 42.24 2.86
C GLN A 513 -18.51 41.79 4.13
N ASN A 514 -18.10 40.67 4.73
CA ASN A 514 -18.69 40.17 5.96
C ASN A 514 -18.48 41.15 7.12
N ASN A 515 -17.26 41.70 7.28
CA ASN A 515 -17.01 42.75 8.27
C ASN A 515 -17.84 44.01 8.02
N LYS A 516 -18.04 44.42 6.76
CA LYS A 516 -18.92 45.55 6.42
C LYS A 516 -20.38 45.27 6.76
N ILE A 517 -20.85 44.05 6.51
CA ILE A 517 -22.20 43.61 6.86
C ILE A 517 -22.36 43.63 8.39
N GLU A 518 -21.42 43.04 9.13
CA GLU A 518 -21.42 42.98 10.60
C GLU A 518 -21.36 44.37 11.27
N GLN A 519 -20.69 45.33 10.63
CA GLN A 519 -20.59 46.71 11.11
C GLN A 519 -21.74 47.61 10.62
N SER A 520 -22.56 47.15 9.66
CA SER A 520 -23.67 47.95 9.15
C SER A 520 -24.77 48.14 10.18
N SER A 521 -25.36 49.34 10.19
CA SER A 521 -26.43 49.74 11.11
C SER A 521 -27.65 48.81 10.96
N SER A 522 -27.98 48.41 9.73
CA SER A 522 -29.09 47.51 9.43
C SER A 522 -28.86 46.09 9.99
N TRP A 523 -27.63 45.57 9.96
CA TRP A 523 -27.31 44.28 10.56
C TRP A 523 -27.40 44.35 12.09
N ARG A 524 -26.87 45.40 12.72
CA ARG A 524 -26.98 45.55 14.19
C ARG A 524 -28.43 45.75 14.66
N ILE A 525 -29.24 46.51 13.91
CA ILE A 525 -30.65 46.77 14.22
C ILE A 525 -31.52 45.51 14.06
N THR A 526 -31.20 44.63 13.11
CA THR A 526 -31.94 43.37 12.86
C THR A 526 -31.50 42.22 13.75
N LEU A 527 -30.51 42.40 14.65
CA LEU A 527 -30.00 41.37 15.55
C LEU A 527 -31.08 40.73 16.45
N PRO A 528 -32.05 41.49 17.03
CA PRO A 528 -33.12 40.90 17.84
C PRO A 528 -34.07 40.03 17.00
N LEU A 529 -34.43 40.49 15.80
CA LEU A 529 -35.29 39.76 14.85
C LEU A 529 -34.65 38.47 14.33
N ARG A 530 -33.32 38.45 14.18
CA ARG A 530 -32.60 37.25 13.75
C ARG A 530 -32.41 36.24 14.88
N LYS A 531 -32.19 36.71 16.12
CA LYS A 531 -32.21 35.82 17.29
C LYS A 531 -33.58 35.18 17.51
N THR A 532 -34.67 35.91 17.33
CA THR A 532 -36.03 35.34 17.42
C THR A 532 -36.35 34.41 16.25
N GLY A 533 -35.90 34.72 15.03
CA GLY A 533 -36.01 33.84 13.86
C GLY A 533 -35.24 32.53 13.99
N ASP A 534 -34.02 32.56 14.53
CA ASP A 534 -33.22 31.35 14.82
C ASP A 534 -33.81 30.53 15.97
N MET A 535 -34.40 31.19 16.97
CA MET A 535 -35.17 30.50 18.02
C MET A 535 -36.39 29.80 17.45
N MET A 536 -37.17 30.44 16.56
CA MET A 536 -38.29 29.79 15.89
C MET A 536 -37.85 28.65 14.97
N LYS A 537 -36.72 28.78 14.26
CA LYS A 537 -36.16 27.69 13.43
C LYS A 537 -35.73 26.47 14.25
N ASN A 538 -35.34 26.65 15.50
CA ASN A 538 -35.01 25.54 16.42
C ASN A 538 -36.23 24.99 17.17
N VAL A 539 -37.37 25.69 17.15
CA VAL A 539 -38.65 25.22 17.71
C VAL A 539 -39.50 24.49 16.66
N PHE A 540 -39.28 24.78 15.38
CA PHE A 540 -39.97 24.15 14.24
C PHE A 540 -39.06 23.21 13.39
N LYS A 541 -37.98 22.70 13.97
CA LYS A 541 -37.16 21.62 13.39
C LYS A 541 -37.25 20.35 14.21
#